data_AF-A0A4Y9Q5U2-F1
#
_entry.id   AF-A0A4Y9Q5U2-F1
#
_cell.length_a   1.000
_cell.length_b   1.000
_cell.length_c   1.000
_cell.angle_alpha   90.00
_cell.angle_beta   90.00
_cell.angle_gamma   90.00
#
_symmetry.space_group_name_H-M   'P 1'
#
loop_
_entity.id
_entity.type
_entity.pdbx_description
1 polymer ?
#
loop_
_entity_poly.entity_id
_entity_poly.type
_entity_poly.pdbx_seq_one_letter_code
_entity_poly.pdbx_strand_id
1 'polypeptide(L)' 'MEVEPVGTTPSPRQPVQVTGVTAELAAARTKLREVAPSGHWEGILAEVQRLQSDEHMAPLAALQAVYAKLASGWLPPISR' A
#
# COMPACT_ATOMS: atom_id res chain seq x y z
N MET A 1 27.22 -23.51 43.88
CA MET A 1 26.98 -23.49 42.41
C MET A 1 25.75 -22.64 42.21
N GLU A 2 25.97 -21.36 41.92
CA GLU A 2 24.89 -20.40 41.67
C GLU A 2 25.16 -19.85 40.27
N VAL A 3 24.26 -20.14 39.34
CA VAL A 3 24.39 -19.79 37.93
C VAL A 3 23.59 -18.52 37.68
N GLU A 4 24.28 -17.40 37.47
CA GLU A 4 23.67 -16.16 37.00
C GLU A 4 23.46 -16.23 35.48
N PRO A 5 22.24 -16.06 34.95
CA PRO A 5 22.05 -15.93 33.52
C PRO A 5 22.31 -14.48 33.09
N VAL A 6 23.57 -14.14 32.78
CA VAL A 6 23.89 -12.90 32.04
C VAL A 6 23.59 -13.15 30.56
N GLY A 7 22.36 -12.83 30.18
CA GLY A 7 21.88 -12.98 28.80
C GLY A 7 20.94 -11.85 28.41
N THR A 8 21.38 -10.59 28.54
CA THR A 8 20.63 -9.46 27.97
C THR A 8 21.08 -9.23 26.53
N THR A 9 20.53 -10.03 25.62
CA THR A 9 20.52 -9.70 24.19
C THR A 9 19.66 -8.44 23.99
N PRO A 10 20.18 -7.34 23.44
CA PRO A 10 19.32 -6.21 23.09
C PRO A 10 18.39 -6.65 21.96
N SER A 11 17.08 -6.68 22.24
CA SER A 11 16.08 -6.88 21.19
C SER A 11 16.29 -5.83 20.10
N PRO A 12 16.33 -6.23 18.81
CA PRO A 12 16.37 -5.27 17.72
C PRO A 12 15.08 -4.45 17.80
N ARG A 13 15.24 -3.13 18.01
CA ARG A 13 14.14 -2.16 17.97
C ARG A 13 13.39 -2.38 16.66
N GLN A 14 12.17 -2.90 16.75
CA GLN A 14 11.28 -2.99 15.59
C GLN A 14 11.18 -1.59 14.98
N PRO A 15 11.29 -1.44 13.65
CA PRO A 15 11.15 -0.14 13.02
C PRO A 15 9.78 0.41 13.38
N VAL A 16 9.78 1.63 13.94
CA VAL A 16 8.59 2.41 14.26
C VAL A 16 7.73 2.42 13.00
N GLN A 17 6.64 1.66 13.01
CA GLN A 17 5.68 1.71 11.94
C GLN A 17 5.10 3.12 11.95
N VAL A 18 5.32 3.84 10.87
CA VAL A 18 4.72 5.15 10.63
C VAL A 18 3.23 4.92 10.40
N THR A 19 2.47 4.74 11.49
CA THR A 19 1.07 4.29 11.48
C THR A 19 0.13 5.26 10.74
N GLY A 20 0.53 6.54 10.64
CA GLY A 20 -0.25 7.55 9.90
C GLY A 20 -0.32 7.26 8.40
N VAL A 21 0.83 6.95 7.78
CA VAL A 21 0.91 6.68 6.33
C VAL A 21 0.14 5.41 5.96
N THR A 22 0.13 4.40 6.84
CA THR A 22 -0.63 3.17 6.61
C THR A 22 -2.14 3.33 6.80
N ALA A 23 -2.58 4.19 7.73
CA ALA A 23 -4.01 4.49 7.92
C ALA A 23 -4.61 5.23 6.71
N GLU A 24 -3.92 6.25 6.21
CA GLU A 24 -4.35 7.00 5.02
C GLU A 24 -4.34 6.12 3.77
N LEU A 25 -3.33 5.25 3.63
CA LEU A 25 -3.26 4.27 2.56
C LEU A 25 -4.43 3.27 2.60
N ALA A 26 -4.76 2.76 3.79
CA ALA A 26 -5.87 1.85 3.98
C ALA A 26 -7.20 2.52 3.62
N ALA A 27 -7.41 3.77 4.06
CA ALA A 27 -8.61 4.54 3.72
C ALA A 27 -8.71 4.82 2.22
N ALA A 28 -7.61 5.20 1.55
CA ALA A 28 -7.57 5.40 0.11
C ALA A 28 -7.90 4.11 -0.65
N ARG A 29 -7.35 2.97 -0.20
CA ARG A 29 -7.64 1.65 -0.79
C ARG A 29 -9.11 1.26 -0.63
N THR A 30 -9.71 1.53 0.52
CA THR A 30 -11.15 1.26 0.75
C THR A 30 -12.01 2.08 -0.20
N LYS A 31 -11.79 3.40 -0.29
CA LYS A 31 -12.51 4.27 -1.24
C LYS A 31 -12.34 3.82 -2.68
N LEU A 32 -11.12 3.42 -3.05
CA LEU A 32 -10.82 2.89 -4.37
C LEU A 32 -11.61 1.61 -4.65
N ARG A 33 -11.73 0.73 -3.65
CA ARG A 33 -12.47 -0.53 -3.75
C ARG A 33 -13.97 -0.32 -3.89
N GLU A 34 -14.54 0.71 -3.28
CA GLU A 34 -15.96 1.07 -3.39
C GLU A 34 -16.33 1.55 -4.80
N VAL A 35 -15.41 2.26 -5.49
CA VAL A 35 -15.64 2.76 -6.86
C VAL A 35 -15.13 1.80 -7.95
N ALA A 36 -14.32 0.81 -7.58
CA ALA A 36 -13.71 -0.11 -8.53
C ALA A 36 -14.76 -1.10 -9.09
N PRO A 37 -14.88 -1.23 -10.43
CA PRO A 37 -15.69 -2.26 -11.04
C PRO A 37 -15.18 -3.67 -10.69
N SER A 38 -16.10 -4.58 -10.38
CA SER A 38 -15.79 -5.99 -10.11
C SER A 38 -15.02 -6.61 -11.27
N GLY A 39 -13.85 -7.21 -10.98
CA GLY A 39 -12.97 -7.82 -12.00
C GLY A 39 -11.82 -6.93 -12.49
N HIS A 40 -11.84 -5.62 -12.22
CA HIS A 40 -10.79 -4.70 -12.65
C HIS A 40 -9.73 -4.41 -11.58
N TRP A 41 -9.82 -5.06 -10.43
CA TRP A 41 -8.96 -4.80 -9.28
C TRP A 41 -7.48 -5.09 -9.55
N GLU A 42 -7.18 -6.18 -10.26
CA GLU A 42 -5.81 -6.52 -10.63
C GLU A 42 -5.20 -5.44 -11.55
N GLY A 43 -5.98 -4.92 -12.50
CA GLY A 43 -5.54 -3.82 -13.37
C GLY A 43 -5.30 -2.51 -12.61
N ILE A 44 -6.09 -2.25 -11.56
CA ILE A 44 -5.88 -1.11 -10.65
C ILE A 44 -4.56 -1.27 -9.91
N LEU A 45 -4.29 -2.45 -9.33
CA LEU A 45 -3.05 -2.70 -8.61
C LEU A 45 -1.83 -2.64 -9.53
N ALA A 46 -1.94 -3.18 -10.75
CA ALA A 46 -0.88 -3.09 -11.75
C ALA A 46 -0.56 -1.64 -12.11
N GLU A 47 -1.58 -0.78 -12.28
CA GLU A 47 -1.35 0.64 -12.55
C GLU A 47 -0.75 1.37 -11.34
N VAL A 48 -1.20 1.07 -10.11
CA VAL A 48 -0.59 1.61 -8.90
C VAL A 48 0.88 1.19 -8.77
N GLN A 49 1.21 -0.05 -9.14
CA GLN A 49 2.59 -0.53 -9.15
C GLN A 49 3.42 0.12 -10.26
N ARG A 50 2.85 0.33 -11.44
CA ARG A 50 3.47 1.07 -12.54
C ARG A 50 3.81 2.51 -12.12
N LEU A 51 2.88 3.22 -11.50
CA LEU A 51 3.11 4.59 -11.00
C LEU A 51 4.22 4.66 -9.94
N GLN A 52 4.29 3.66 -9.05
CA GLN A 52 5.35 3.60 -8.05
C GLN A 52 6.71 3.24 -8.66
N SER A 53 6.75 2.42 -9.70
CA SER A 53 7.99 1.91 -10.27
C SER A 53 8.55 2.82 -11.36
N ASP A 54 7.70 3.25 -12.30
CA ASP A 54 8.10 4.07 -13.45
C ASP A 54 8.17 5.55 -13.09
N GLU A 55 7.22 6.03 -12.27
CA GLU A 55 7.10 7.44 -11.90
C GLU A 55 7.61 7.74 -10.49
N HIS A 56 8.15 6.73 -9.80
CA HIS A 56 8.66 6.81 -8.42
C HIS A 56 7.66 7.47 -7.44
N MET A 57 6.36 7.34 -7.70
CA MET A 57 5.33 7.94 -6.87
C MET A 57 5.25 7.26 -5.51
N ALA A 58 4.97 8.04 -4.47
CA ALA A 58 4.63 7.49 -3.17
C ALA A 58 3.34 6.64 -3.28
N PRO A 59 3.21 5.55 -2.49
CA PRO A 59 2.07 4.64 -2.58
C PRO A 59 0.70 5.34 -2.45
N LEU A 60 0.60 6.32 -1.55
CA LEU A 60 -0.62 7.10 -1.36
C LEU A 60 -0.95 7.97 -2.59
N ALA A 61 0.05 8.63 -3.16
CA ALA A 61 -0.11 9.45 -4.36
C ALA A 61 -0.52 8.59 -5.57
N ALA A 62 0.07 7.39 -5.71
CA ALA A 62 -0.30 6.44 -6.76
C ALA A 62 -1.77 5.99 -6.63
N LEU A 63 -2.25 5.65 -5.43
CA LEU A 63 -3.66 5.31 -5.20
C LEU A 63 -4.59 6.48 -5.53
N GLN A 64 -4.23 7.70 -5.13
CA GLN A 64 -5.02 8.91 -5.44
C GLN A 64 -5.06 9.20 -6.94
N ALA A 65 -3.94 9.02 -7.64
CA ALA A 65 -3.87 9.19 -9.09
C ALA A 65 -4.73 8.17 -9.83
N VAL A 66 -4.72 6.90 -9.40
CA VAL A 66 -5.59 5.86 -9.99
C VAL A 66 -7.07 6.12 -9.66
N TYR A 67 -7.38 6.61 -8.46
CA TYR A 67 -8.73 7.05 -8.13
C TYR A 67 -9.20 8.19 -9.07
N ALA A 68 -8.35 9.19 -9.31
CA ALA A 68 -8.66 10.28 -10.24
C ALA A 68 -8.85 9.78 -11.68
N LYS A 69 -8.03 8.81 -12.14
CA LYS A 69 -8.21 8.14 -13.43
C LYS A 69 -9.55 7.41 -13.53
N LEU A 70 -9.92 6.63 -12.51
CA LEU A 70 -11.22 5.96 -12.48
C LEU A 70 -12.37 6.97 -12.51
N ALA A 71 -12.27 8.06 -11.75
CA ALA A 71 -13.26 9.13 -11.76
C ALA A 71 -13.36 9.85 -13.11
N SER A 72 -12.28 9.91 -13.90
CA SER A 72 -12.29 10.44 -15.26
C SER A 72 -12.81 9.44 -16.31
N GLY A 73 -13.29 8.26 -15.89
CA GLY A 73 -13.82 7.22 -16.79
C GLY A 73 -12.77 6.30 -17.41
N TRP A 74 -11.53 6.30 -16.89
CA TRP A 74 -10.55 5.30 -17.28
C TRP A 74 -10.97 3.92 -16.76
N LEU A 75 -10.89 2.90 -17.61
CA LEU A 75 -11.15 1.51 -17.23
C LEU A 75 -9.82 0.74 -17.17
N PRO A 76 -9.52 0.07 -16.05
CA PRO A 76 -8.31 -0.74 -15.91
C PRO A 76 -8.34 -1.92 -16.88
N PRO A 77 -7.20 -2.33 -17.44
CA PRO A 77 -7.13 -3.55 -18.23
C PRO A 77 -7.49 -4.75 -17.35
N ILE A 78 -8.36 -5.63 -17.87
CA ILE A 78 -8.71 -6.88 -17.20
C ILE A 78 -7.63 -7.88 -17.61
N SER A 79 -6.76 -8.28 -16.67
CA SER A 79 -5.91 -9.45 -16.89
C SER A 79 -6.81 -10.68 -16.93
N ARG A 80 -6.90 -11.28 -18.11
CA ARG A 80 -7.76 -12.44 -18.41
C ARG A 80 -7.09 -13.74 -17.96
#